data_AF-A1BEY3-F1
#
_entry.id   AF-A1BEY3-F1
#
_cell.length_a   1.000
_cell.length_b   1.000
_cell.length_c   1.000
_cell.angle_alpha   90.00
_cell.angle_beta   90.00
_cell.angle_gamma   90.00
#
_symmetry.space_group_name_H-M   'P 1'
#
loop_
_entity.id
_entity.type
_entity.pdbx_description
1 polymer ?
#
loop_
_entity_poly.entity_id
_entity_poly.type
_entity_poly.pdbx_seq_one_letter_code
_entity_poly.pdbx_strand_id
1 'polypeptide(L)'
;MAEGSLQAWEKVLEYSSVPLHGTMSRKIRKGVKLQINEGKIYEDAVLFISDLFLRVTEDGKDGVAVNTYYDMKAVSSIRTYSNKE
;
A
#
# COMPACT_ATOMS: atom_id res chain seq x y z
N MET A 1 3.82 -4.29 26.27
CA MET A 1 4.73 -3.81 25.21
C MET A 1 4.60 -4.77 24.03
N ALA A 2 3.85 -4.38 23.01
CA ALA A 2 3.75 -5.12 21.75
C ALA A 2 3.83 -4.13 20.57
N GLU A 3 4.67 -3.10 20.72
CA GLU A 3 5.05 -2.18 19.66
C GLU A 3 6.35 -2.72 19.06
N GLY A 4 6.33 -3.21 17.83
CA GLY A 4 7.60 -3.49 17.15
C GLY A 4 7.51 -4.20 15.82
N SER A 5 6.52 -5.09 15.60
CA SER A 5 6.51 -5.89 14.37
C SER A 5 5.69 -5.25 13.22
N LEU A 6 4.63 -4.49 13.51
CA LEU A 6 3.79 -3.88 12.47
C LEU A 6 4.35 -2.56 11.90
N GLN A 7 5.23 -1.89 12.64
CA GLN A 7 5.81 -0.60 12.22
C GLN A 7 6.63 -0.70 10.93
N ALA A 8 7.29 -1.85 10.67
CA ALA A 8 8.16 -1.99 9.51
C ALA A 8 7.38 -1.84 8.19
N TRP A 9 6.25 -2.54 8.06
CA TRP A 9 5.43 -2.49 6.85
C TRP A 9 4.75 -1.14 6.67
N GLU A 10 4.26 -0.54 7.75
CA GLU A 10 3.71 0.81 7.72
C GLU A 10 4.74 1.82 7.20
N LYS A 11 5.98 1.76 7.69
CA LYS A 11 7.06 2.64 7.25
C LYS A 11 7.41 2.45 5.77
N VAL A 12 7.43 1.21 5.29
CA VAL A 12 7.64 0.92 3.85
C VAL A 12 6.51 1.52 3.01
N LEU A 13 5.25 1.31 3.43
CA LEU A 13 4.08 1.85 2.73
C LEU A 13 4.05 3.37 2.77
N GLU A 14 4.43 4.00 3.88
CA GLU A 14 4.58 5.45 4.02
C GLU A 14 5.64 6.01 3.08
N TYR A 15 6.76 5.29 2.91
CA TYR A 15 7.86 5.68 2.02
C TYR A 15 7.46 5.58 0.53
N SER A 16 6.71 4.54 0.15
CA SER A 16 6.26 4.34 -1.24
C SER A 16 5.06 5.20 -1.64
N SER A 17 4.49 5.99 -0.71
CA SER A 17 3.26 6.75 -0.91
C SER A 17 3.37 8.21 -0.45
N VAL A 18 2.35 8.99 -0.80
CA VAL A 18 2.14 10.38 -0.34
C VAL A 18 0.76 10.51 0.31
N PRO A 19 0.63 11.26 1.41
CA PRO A 19 -0.67 11.46 2.07
C PRO A 19 -1.65 12.20 1.14
N LEU A 20 -2.92 11.79 1.17
CA LEU A 20 -4.01 12.51 0.51
C LEU A 20 -4.64 13.48 1.50
N HIS A 21 -4.59 14.77 1.18
CA HIS A 21 -5.01 15.84 2.09
C HIS A 21 -6.46 15.66 2.55
N GLY A 22 -6.71 15.81 3.86
CA GLY A 22 -8.03 15.66 4.45
C GLY A 22 -8.51 14.20 4.61
N THR A 23 -7.64 13.19 4.39
CA THR A 23 -8.01 11.78 4.52
C THR A 23 -6.96 10.98 5.31
N MET A 24 -7.33 9.79 5.77
CA MET A 24 -6.40 8.79 6.34
C MET A 24 -5.72 7.92 5.26
N SER A 25 -5.90 8.27 3.98
CA SER A 25 -5.40 7.49 2.86
C SER A 25 -4.16 8.12 2.24
N ARG A 26 -3.40 7.32 1.50
CA ARG A 26 -2.16 7.71 0.83
C ARG A 26 -2.19 7.22 -0.60
N LYS A 27 -1.68 7.98 -1.57
CA LYS A 27 -1.54 7.51 -2.96
C LYS A 27 -0.13 7.00 -3.19
N ILE A 28 0.03 5.87 -3.88
CA ILE A 28 1.35 5.41 -4.34
C ILE A 28 2.02 6.54 -5.13
N ARG A 29 3.30 6.78 -4.89
CA ARG A 29 4.05 7.85 -5.55
C ARG A 29 4.11 7.61 -7.05
N LYS A 30 4.07 8.71 -7.83
CA LYS A 30 4.28 8.64 -9.27
C LYS A 30 5.63 7.98 -9.58
N GLY A 31 5.62 6.99 -10.48
CA GLY A 31 6.83 6.25 -10.85
C GLY A 31 7.26 5.17 -9.85
N VAL A 32 6.47 4.93 -8.80
CA VAL A 32 6.64 3.82 -7.87
C VAL A 32 5.53 2.80 -8.10
N LYS A 33 5.89 1.51 -8.06
CA LYS A 33 4.93 0.40 -8.05
C LYS A 33 5.09 -0.41 -6.76
N LEU A 34 4.02 -1.01 -6.29
CA LEU A 34 3.97 -1.77 -5.04
C LEU A 34 3.49 -3.19 -5.30
N GLN A 35 4.09 -4.18 -4.65
CA GLN A 35 3.62 -5.57 -4.69
C GLN A 35 3.62 -6.14 -3.27
N ILE A 36 2.58 -6.88 -2.92
CA ILE A 36 2.40 -7.51 -1.62
C ILE A 36 2.40 -9.03 -1.80
N ASN A 37 3.19 -9.75 -0.99
CA ASN A 37 3.28 -11.21 -0.97
C ASN A 37 3.44 -11.84 -2.37
N GLU A 38 4.27 -11.24 -3.23
CA GLU A 38 4.49 -11.67 -4.62
C GLU A 38 3.23 -11.70 -5.51
N GLY A 39 2.13 -11.09 -5.06
CA GLY A 39 0.87 -11.03 -5.79
C GLY A 39 0.85 -9.98 -6.90
N LYS A 40 -0.30 -9.35 -7.09
CA LYS A 40 -0.49 -8.29 -8.08
C LYS A 40 0.45 -7.10 -7.82
N ILE A 41 0.93 -6.47 -8.90
CA ILE A 41 1.64 -5.20 -8.86
C ILE A 41 0.64 -4.06 -9.01
N TYR A 42 0.69 -3.13 -8.06
CA TYR A 42 -0.15 -1.95 -7.97
C TYR A 42 0.61 -0.71 -8.43
N GLU A 43 -0.04 0.11 -9.25
CA GLU A 43 0.44 1.40 -9.74
C GLU A 43 -0.71 2.41 -9.61
N ASP A 44 -0.39 3.66 -9.23
CA ASP A 44 -1.36 4.73 -8.99
C ASP A 44 -2.50 4.43 -7.98
N ALA A 45 -2.38 3.35 -7.21
CA ALA A 45 -3.38 2.94 -6.24
C ALA A 45 -3.40 3.81 -4.97
N VAL A 46 -4.54 3.81 -4.29
CA VAL A 46 -4.73 4.44 -2.99
C VAL A 46 -4.64 3.41 -1.88
N LEU A 47 -3.88 3.72 -0.84
CA LEU A 47 -3.62 2.89 0.33
C LEU A 47 -4.36 3.46 1.52
N PHE A 48 -5.05 2.59 2.26
CA PHE A 48 -5.45 2.87 3.64
C PHE A 48 -4.70 1.90 4.54
N ILE A 49 -3.92 2.46 5.45
CA ILE A 49 -3.01 1.73 6.33
C ILE A 49 -3.61 1.74 7.74
N SER A 50 -3.75 0.57 8.35
CA SER A 50 -4.12 0.40 9.75
C SER A 50 -3.36 -0.78 10.33
N ASP A 51 -3.31 -0.86 11.66
CA ASP A 51 -2.66 -1.96 12.38
C ASP A 51 -3.29 -3.33 12.08
N LEU A 52 -4.57 -3.36 11.68
CA LEU A 52 -5.32 -4.58 11.41
C LEU A 52 -5.19 -5.03 9.96
N PHE A 53 -5.32 -4.10 9.02
CA PHE A 53 -5.32 -4.42 7.60
C PHE A 53 -4.77 -3.27 6.76
N LEU A 54 -4.22 -3.66 5.61
CA LEU A 54 -3.93 -2.76 4.50
C LEU A 54 -5.03 -2.91 3.45
N ARG A 55 -5.63 -1.80 3.05
CA ARG A 55 -6.52 -1.76 1.87
C ARG A 55 -5.82 -1.06 0.73
N VAL A 56 -5.83 -1.69 -0.43
CA VAL A 56 -5.36 -1.13 -1.70
C VAL A 56 -6.57 -0.92 -2.61
N THR A 57 -6.79 0.32 -3.03
CA THR A 57 -7.90 0.72 -3.91
C THR A 57 -7.35 1.10 -5.28
N GLU A 58 -7.85 0.46 -6.32
CA GLU A 58 -7.51 0.71 -7.72
C GLU A 58 -8.74 1.17 -8.50
N ASP A 59 -8.52 1.95 -9.54
CA ASP A 59 -9.57 2.22 -10.53
C ASP A 59 -9.72 0.98 -11.43
N GLY A 60 -10.84 0.29 -11.28
CA GLY A 60 -11.24 -0.82 -12.13
C GLY A 60 -11.78 -0.35 -13.48
N LYS A 61 -12.08 -1.33 -14.34
CA LYS A 61 -12.78 -1.05 -15.60
C LYS A 61 -14.15 -0.44 -15.29
N ASP A 62 -14.62 0.42 -16.20
CA ASP A 62 -15.94 1.04 -16.13
C ASP A 62 -16.19 1.94 -14.90
N GLY A 63 -15.12 2.51 -14.33
CA GLY A 63 -15.20 3.48 -13.25
C GLY A 63 -15.51 2.87 -11.87
N VAL A 64 -15.39 1.55 -11.73
CA VAL A 64 -15.60 0.86 -10.46
C VAL A 64 -14.32 0.87 -9.63
N ALA A 65 -14.38 1.33 -8.38
CA ALA A 65 -13.26 1.20 -7.45
C ALA A 65 -13.11 -0.26 -6.97
N VAL A 66 -11.95 -0.87 -7.22
CA VAL A 66 -11.62 -2.22 -6.77
C VAL A 66 -10.80 -2.13 -5.49
N ASN A 67 -11.27 -2.78 -4.41
CA ASN A 67 -10.61 -2.76 -3.11
C ASN A 67 -10.06 -4.15 -2.77
N THR A 68 -8.74 -4.25 -2.60
CA THR A 68 -8.07 -5.46 -2.10
C THR A 68 -7.68 -5.25 -0.66
N TYR A 69 -7.95 -6.24 0.20
CA TYR A 69 -7.63 -6.20 1.63
C TYR A 69 -6.58 -7.24 1.96
N TYR A 70 -5.60 -6.83 2.76
CA TYR A 70 -4.53 -7.68 3.28
C TYR A 70 -4.55 -7.60 4.79
N ASP A 71 -4.57 -8.76 5.46
CA ASP A 71 -4.27 -8.82 6.89
C ASP A 71 -2.80 -8.43 7.09
N MET A 72 -2.56 -7.36 7.85
CA MET A 72 -1.21 -6.85 8.09
C MET A 72 -0.31 -7.86 8.81
N LYS A 73 -0.90 -8.79 9.58
CA LYS A 73 -0.15 -9.88 10.23
C LYS A 73 0.23 -11.00 9.27
N ALA A 74 -0.45 -11.10 8.13
CA ALA A 74 -0.19 -12.09 7.09
C ALA A 74 0.70 -11.54 5.95
N VAL A 75 1.07 -10.26 5.99
CA VAL A 75 2.04 -9.70 5.05
C VAL A 75 3.43 -10.26 5.37
N SER A 76 3.92 -11.09 4.47
CA SER A 76 5.26 -11.69 4.52
C SER A 76 6.30 -10.86 3.78
N SER A 77 5.88 -10.11 2.75
CA SER A 77 6.78 -9.25 1.98
C SER A 77 6.07 -8.11 1.27
N ILE A 78 6.80 -7.00 1.12
CA ILE A 78 6.43 -5.86 0.27
C ILE A 78 7.61 -5.57 -0.66
N ARG A 79 7.35 -5.45 -1.96
CA ARG A 79 8.33 -4.96 -2.95
C ARG A 79 7.89 -3.62 -3.49
N THR A 80 8.85 -2.71 -3.63
CA THR A 80 8.68 -1.47 -4.36
C THR A 80 9.53 -1.51 -5.62
N TYR A 81 9.01 -0.97 -6.71
CA TYR A 81 9.72 -0.81 -7.97
C TYR A 81 9.78 0.67 -8.30
N SER A 82 10.95 1.18 -8.60
CA SER A 82 11.19 2.53 -9.10
C SER A 82 12.27 2.48 -10.16
N ASN A 83 12.31 3.47 -11.05
CA ASN A 83 13.39 3.57 -12.02
C ASN A 83 14.72 3.74 -11.26
N LYS A 84 15.78 3.06 -11.74
CA LYS A 84 17.14 3.40 -11.34
C LYS A 84 17.49 4.75 -11.96
N GLU A 85 18.02 5.65 -11.16
CA GLU A 85 18.77 6.80 -11.67
C GLU A 85 20.00 6.33 -12.46
#